data_AF-A0A2V8DHC1-F1
#
_entry.id   AF-A0A2V8DHC1-F1
#
_cell.length_a   1.000
_cell.length_b   1.000
_cell.length_c   1.000
_cell.angle_alpha   90.00
_cell.angle_beta   90.00
_cell.angle_gamma   90.00
#
_symmetry.space_group_name_H-M   'P 1'
#
loop_
_entity.id
_entity.type
_entity.pdbx_description
1 polymer ?
#
loop_
_entity_poly.entity_id
_entity_poly.type
_entity_poly.pdbx_seq_one_letter_code
_entity_poly.pdbx_strand_id
1 'polypeptide(L)'
;MSDDKHNGPRASKLWTSHAAQTLGTSESVVLVLIGTALVLIAVLLLYSGMHDLNEAVHRGPEEIERRSIGILNTVLLVMMTMEIVYTVAISLESHTLNAEPFLVIGMIAGIRRMLVITATSTEQEAHAEQFHNTLVELGLIA
;
A
#
# COMPACT_ATOMS: atom_id res chain seq x y z
N MET A 1 -7.72 61.37 39.32
CA MET A 1 -6.69 60.99 38.35
C MET A 1 -6.46 59.50 38.50
N SER A 2 -7.21 58.71 37.74
CA SER A 2 -6.85 58.17 36.41
C SER A 2 -6.47 56.71 36.63
N ASP A 3 -7.40 55.79 36.42
CA ASP A 3 -7.54 55.07 35.14
C ASP A 3 -6.24 54.39 34.73
N ASP A 4 -6.16 53.08 34.97
CA ASP A 4 -5.64 52.19 33.93
C ASP A 4 -6.21 50.77 34.09
N LYS A 5 -7.43 50.58 33.58
CA LYS A 5 -7.92 49.26 33.20
C LYS A 5 -7.26 48.89 31.87
N HIS A 6 -6.08 48.29 31.94
CA HIS A 6 -5.45 47.72 30.76
C HIS A 6 -6.14 46.41 30.37
N ASN A 7 -7.20 46.57 29.58
CA ASN A 7 -7.85 45.56 28.77
C ASN A 7 -7.09 45.44 27.45
N GLY A 8 -6.45 44.28 27.21
CA GLY A 8 -5.74 43.94 25.96
C GLY A 8 -6.11 42.52 25.46
N PRO A 9 -6.00 42.24 24.16
CA PRO A 9 -7.14 41.77 23.35
C PRO A 9 -7.28 40.24 23.20
N ARG A 10 -8.49 39.72 23.44
CA ARG A 10 -8.93 38.34 23.20
C ARG A 10 -9.37 38.09 21.74
N ALA A 11 -8.51 38.36 20.75
CA ALA A 11 -8.93 38.36 19.34
C ALA A 11 -8.20 37.38 18.40
N SER A 12 -7.54 36.32 18.91
CA SER A 12 -6.84 35.33 18.07
C SER A 12 -7.47 33.92 18.02
N LYS A 13 -8.60 33.68 18.69
CA LYS A 13 -9.23 32.34 18.78
C LYS A 13 -10.38 32.06 17.82
N LEU A 14 -10.88 33.05 17.08
CA LEU A 14 -12.09 32.92 16.25
C LEU A 14 -11.81 32.53 14.78
N TRP A 15 -10.58 32.69 14.30
CA TRP A 15 -10.25 32.45 12.89
C TRP A 15 -9.79 31.02 12.59
N THR A 16 -9.39 30.25 13.60
CA THR A 16 -8.88 28.88 13.43
C THR A 16 -9.96 27.80 13.45
N SER A 17 -11.20 28.10 13.87
CA SER A 17 -12.26 27.08 13.98
C SER A 17 -12.94 26.73 12.65
N HIS A 18 -13.15 27.71 11.76
CA HIS A 18 -13.83 27.46 10.49
C HIS A 18 -12.94 26.76 9.46
N ALA A 19 -11.64 27.12 9.42
CA ALA A 19 -10.69 26.43 8.54
C ALA A 19 -10.54 24.95 8.96
N ALA A 20 -10.39 24.68 10.25
CA ALA A 20 -10.22 23.32 10.77
C ALA A 20 -11.42 22.39 10.44
N GLN A 21 -12.63 22.93 10.44
CA GLN A 21 -13.83 22.11 10.21
C GLN A 21 -14.01 21.69 8.75
N THR A 22 -13.62 22.54 7.79
CA THR A 22 -13.66 22.20 6.36
C THR A 22 -12.58 21.19 5.94
N LEU A 23 -11.42 21.19 6.61
CA LEU A 23 -10.37 20.21 6.35
C LEU A 23 -10.78 18.80 6.81
N GLY A 24 -11.38 18.66 8.00
CA GLY A 24 -11.77 17.35 8.54
C GLY A 24 -12.80 16.60 7.69
N THR A 25 -13.78 17.31 7.10
CA THR A 25 -14.75 16.68 6.19
C THR A 25 -14.09 16.17 4.91
N SER A 26 -13.12 16.91 4.37
CA SER A 26 -12.42 16.54 3.13
C SER A 26 -11.54 15.29 3.34
N GLU A 27 -10.85 15.21 4.49
CA GLU A 27 -10.03 14.06 4.87
C GLU A 27 -10.86 12.77 4.94
N SER A 28 -12.00 12.83 5.61
CA SER A 28 -12.90 11.68 5.76
C SER A 28 -13.43 11.18 4.42
N VAL A 29 -13.81 12.10 3.51
CA VAL A 29 -14.29 11.74 2.17
C VAL A 29 -13.20 11.05 1.36
N VAL A 30 -11.97 11.57 1.39
CA VAL A 30 -10.83 10.98 0.66
C VAL A 30 -10.52 9.58 1.18
N LEU A 31 -10.47 9.40 2.50
CA LEU A 31 -10.18 8.10 3.10
C LEU A 31 -11.26 7.05 2.77
N VAL A 32 -12.54 7.42 2.79
CA VAL A 32 -13.64 6.52 2.39
C VAL A 32 -13.54 6.13 0.91
N LEU A 33 -13.21 7.09 0.03
CA LEU A 33 -13.01 6.80 -1.39
C LEU A 33 -11.83 5.83 -1.61
N ILE A 34 -10.71 6.06 -0.92
CA ILE A 34 -9.54 5.17 -0.99
C ILE A 34 -9.91 3.78 -0.49
N GLY A 35 -10.56 3.66 0.67
CA GLY A 35 -11.00 2.38 1.22
C GLY A 35 -11.91 1.62 0.26
N THR A 36 -12.88 2.31 -0.34
CA THR A 36 -13.80 1.72 -1.32
C THR A 36 -13.07 1.24 -2.57
N ALA A 37 -12.14 2.04 -3.10
CA ALA A 37 -11.34 1.66 -4.26
C ALA A 37 -10.45 0.44 -3.98
N LEU A 38 -9.82 0.39 -2.80
CA LEU A 38 -9.01 -0.76 -2.38
C LEU A 38 -9.84 -2.04 -2.25
N VAL A 39 -11.03 -1.97 -1.66
CA VAL A 39 -11.94 -3.12 -1.56
C VAL A 39 -12.33 -3.63 -2.96
N LEU A 40 -12.68 -2.73 -3.87
CA LEU A 40 -12.99 -3.09 -5.27
C LEU A 40 -11.81 -3.81 -5.94
N ILE A 41 -10.60 -3.27 -5.79
CA ILE A 41 -9.39 -3.89 -6.35
C ILE A 41 -9.14 -5.27 -5.73
N ALA A 42 -9.26 -5.41 -4.40
CA ALA A 42 -9.06 -6.69 -3.72
C ALA A 42 -10.02 -7.76 -4.26
N VAL A 43 -11.30 -7.41 -4.46
CA VAL A 43 -12.31 -8.34 -5.01
C VAL A 43 -12.00 -8.71 -6.45
N LEU A 44 -11.59 -7.75 -7.29
CA LEU A 44 -11.21 -8.03 -8.68
C LEU A 44 -9.98 -8.94 -8.77
N LEU A 45 -8.96 -8.69 -7.95
CA LEU A 45 -7.76 -9.53 -7.87
C LEU A 45 -8.10 -10.95 -7.39
N LEU A 46 -8.97 -11.08 -6.38
CA LEU A 46 -9.46 -12.38 -5.92
C LEU A 46 -10.16 -13.15 -7.03
N TYR A 47 -11.02 -12.48 -7.78
CA TYR A 47 -11.75 -13.09 -8.89
C TYR A 47 -10.78 -13.57 -9.98
N SER A 48 -9.81 -12.74 -10.36
CA SER A 48 -8.76 -13.12 -11.32
C SER A 48 -7.96 -14.33 -10.85
N GLY A 49 -7.46 -14.31 -9.62
CA GLY A 49 -6.66 -15.41 -9.08
C GLY A 49 -7.44 -16.72 -8.97
N MET A 50 -8.73 -16.65 -8.63
CA MET A 50 -9.61 -17.82 -8.60
C MET A 50 -9.81 -18.41 -10.00
N HIS A 51 -9.99 -17.55 -11.00
CA HIS A 51 -10.11 -17.98 -12.40
C HIS A 51 -8.83 -18.69 -12.88
N ASP A 52 -7.65 -18.10 -12.60
CA ASP A 52 -6.36 -18.68 -12.99
C ASP A 52 -6.07 -20.02 -12.29
N LEU A 53 -6.42 -20.12 -10.99
CA LEU A 53 -6.30 -21.36 -10.24
C LEU A 53 -7.22 -22.45 -10.81
N ASN A 54 -8.48 -22.09 -11.10
CA ASN A 54 -9.43 -23.03 -11.68
C ASN A 54 -8.94 -23.53 -13.04
N GLU A 55 -8.43 -22.64 -13.91
CA GLU A 55 -7.88 -23.00 -15.21
C GLU A 55 -6.66 -23.93 -15.09
N ALA A 56 -5.74 -23.65 -14.16
CA ALA A 56 -4.55 -24.47 -13.91
C ALA A 56 -4.92 -25.89 -13.44
N VAL A 57 -5.88 -26.02 -12.52
CA VAL A 57 -6.36 -27.32 -12.03
C VAL A 57 -6.98 -28.16 -13.15
N HIS A 58 -7.68 -27.55 -14.10
CA HIS A 58 -8.28 -28.27 -15.23
C HIS A 58 -7.26 -28.75 -16.27
N ARG A 59 -6.10 -28.09 -16.40
CA ARG A 59 -5.06 -28.44 -17.38
C ARG A 59 -4.02 -29.45 -16.88
N GLY A 60 -3.96 -29.71 -15.57
CA GLY A 60 -3.13 -30.75 -14.98
C GLY A 60 -1.82 -30.25 -14.33
N PRO A 61 -1.00 -31.16 -13.75
CA PRO A 61 0.07 -30.82 -12.81
C PRO A 61 1.19 -29.93 -13.36
N GLU A 62 1.56 -30.09 -14.64
CA GLU A 62 2.62 -29.27 -15.24
C GLU A 62 2.20 -27.80 -15.42
N GLU A 63 0.92 -27.54 -15.64
CA GLU A 63 0.41 -26.17 -15.74
C GLU A 63 0.30 -25.53 -14.36
N ILE A 64 0.03 -26.33 -13.32
CA ILE A 64 0.05 -25.87 -11.93
C ILE A 64 1.44 -25.39 -11.56
N GLU A 65 2.50 -26.16 -11.82
CA GLU A 65 3.88 -25.75 -11.51
C GLU A 65 4.24 -24.42 -12.21
N ARG A 66 3.96 -24.32 -13.53
CA ARG A 66 4.22 -23.10 -14.31
C ARG A 66 3.43 -21.87 -13.83
N ARG A 67 2.19 -22.04 -13.34
CA ARG A 67 1.35 -20.92 -12.88
C ARG A 67 1.42 -20.68 -11.37
N SER A 68 2.07 -21.55 -10.60
CA SER A 68 2.08 -21.49 -9.13
C SER A 68 2.62 -20.16 -8.61
N ILE A 69 3.70 -19.65 -9.20
CA ILE A 69 4.29 -18.37 -8.80
C ILE A 69 3.37 -17.19 -9.16
N GLY A 70 2.72 -17.22 -10.32
CA GLY A 70 1.74 -16.22 -10.71
C GLY A 70 0.49 -16.19 -9.81
N ILE A 71 0.00 -17.36 -9.42
CA ILE A 71 -1.12 -17.51 -8.47
C ILE A 71 -0.70 -17.02 -7.08
N LEU A 72 0.49 -17.42 -6.61
CA LEU A 72 1.04 -16.96 -5.33
C LEU A 72 1.16 -15.43 -5.31
N ASN A 73 1.69 -14.83 -6.38
CA ASN A 73 1.77 -13.37 -6.51
C ASN A 73 0.39 -12.72 -6.42
N THR A 74 -0.62 -13.26 -7.11
CA THR A 74 -1.98 -12.74 -7.06
C THR A 74 -2.59 -12.85 -5.66
N VAL A 75 -2.39 -13.98 -4.97
CA VAL A 75 -2.83 -14.16 -3.57
C VAL A 75 -2.11 -13.20 -2.63
N LEU A 76 -0.79 -13.02 -2.77
CA LEU A 76 -0.02 -12.05 -2.00
C LEU A 76 -0.49 -10.61 -2.27
N LEU A 77 -0.89 -10.29 -3.50
CA LEU A 77 -1.51 -9.00 -3.87
C LEU A 77 -2.89 -8.84 -3.24
N VAL A 78 -3.73 -9.87 -3.20
CA VAL A 78 -5.01 -9.80 -2.47
C VAL A 78 -4.78 -9.55 -0.99
N MET A 79 -3.90 -10.34 -0.37
CA MET A 79 -3.52 -10.17 1.03
C MET A 79 -2.96 -8.77 1.26
N MET A 80 -2.20 -8.23 0.28
CA MET A 80 -1.73 -6.84 0.32
C MET A 80 -2.86 -5.88 0.55
N THR A 81 -3.79 -5.93 -0.39
CA THR A 81 -4.83 -4.94 -0.52
C THR A 81 -5.74 -5.03 0.69
N MET A 82 -6.06 -6.24 1.15
CA MET A 82 -6.84 -6.47 2.36
C MET A 82 -6.21 -5.84 3.60
N GLU A 83 -4.89 -5.93 3.72
CA GLU A 83 -4.16 -5.36 4.85
C GLU A 83 -4.10 -3.82 4.80
N ILE A 84 -4.00 -3.25 3.60
CA ILE A 84 -4.15 -1.80 3.41
C ILE A 84 -5.58 -1.38 3.75
N VAL A 85 -6.61 -2.12 3.32
CA VAL A 85 -8.03 -1.86 3.67
C VAL A 85 -8.22 -1.84 5.18
N TYR A 86 -7.71 -2.85 5.89
CA TYR A 86 -7.77 -2.92 7.35
C TYR A 86 -7.14 -1.69 7.99
N THR A 87 -5.99 -1.24 7.46
CA THR A 87 -5.32 -0.09 8.04
C THR A 87 -6.02 1.24 7.73
N VAL A 88 -6.58 1.39 6.53
CA VAL A 88 -7.43 2.55 6.18
C VAL A 88 -8.68 2.57 7.06
N ALA A 89 -9.30 1.41 7.32
CA ALA A 89 -10.46 1.31 8.21
C ALA A 89 -10.14 1.76 9.64
N ILE A 90 -8.98 1.38 10.18
CA ILE A 90 -8.52 1.87 11.49
C ILE A 90 -8.22 3.37 11.46
N SER A 91 -7.59 3.87 10.40
CA SER A 91 -7.29 5.29 10.26
C SER A 91 -8.56 6.15 10.19
N LEU A 92 -9.64 5.60 9.62
CA LEU A 92 -10.97 6.22 9.63
C LEU A 92 -11.55 6.29 11.05
N GLU A 93 -11.26 5.34 11.92
CA GLU A 93 -11.74 5.33 13.31
C GLU A 93 -10.98 6.32 14.19
N SER A 94 -9.67 6.49 14.01
CA SER A 94 -8.85 7.31 14.89
C SER A 94 -8.79 8.81 14.54
N HIS A 95 -9.20 9.23 13.33
CA HIS A 95 -9.21 10.63 12.85
C HIS A 95 -7.87 11.39 13.05
N THR A 96 -6.77 10.68 13.26
CA THR A 96 -5.41 11.23 13.38
C THR A 96 -4.39 10.24 12.81
N LEU A 97 -3.44 10.76 12.02
CA LEU A 97 -2.33 9.99 11.45
C LEU A 97 -1.23 9.82 12.51
N ASN A 98 -1.35 8.78 13.35
CA ASN A 98 -0.29 8.41 14.27
C ASN A 98 0.90 7.80 13.49
N ALA A 99 2.13 8.19 13.83
CA ALA A 99 3.33 7.74 13.12
C ALA A 99 3.60 6.23 13.28
N GLU A 100 3.19 5.65 14.40
CA GLU A 100 3.36 4.24 14.73
C GLU A 100 2.63 3.28 13.75
N PRO A 101 1.30 3.40 13.50
CA PRO A 101 0.62 2.56 12.53
C PRO A 101 1.16 2.75 11.10
N PHE A 102 1.55 3.97 10.73
CA PHE A 102 2.15 4.21 9.42
C PHE A 102 3.47 3.43 9.21
N LEU A 103 4.34 3.40 10.21
CA LEU A 103 5.60 2.64 10.18
C LEU A 103 5.38 1.12 10.08
N VAL A 104 4.39 0.60 10.81
CA VAL A 104 4.05 -0.83 10.77
C VAL A 104 3.60 -1.24 9.37
N ILE A 105 2.73 -0.44 8.72
CA ILE A 105 2.32 -0.70 7.33
C ILE A 105 3.51 -0.67 6.38
N GLY A 106 4.39 0.32 6.51
CA GLY A 106 5.58 0.46 5.67
C GLY A 106 6.50 -0.75 5.78
N MET A 107 6.68 -1.28 7.00
CA MET A 107 7.45 -2.49 7.25
C MET A 107 6.79 -3.73 6.61
N ILE A 108 5.49 -3.93 6.82
CA ILE A 108 4.76 -5.07 6.24
C ILE A 108 4.80 -5.02 4.71
N ALA A 109 4.61 -3.84 4.11
CA ALA A 109 4.72 -3.64 2.68
C ALA A 109 6.12 -3.99 2.13
N GLY A 110 7.17 -3.62 2.88
CA GLY A 110 8.56 -3.97 2.55
C GLY A 110 8.85 -5.47 2.63
N ILE A 111 8.48 -6.13 3.73
CA ILE A 111 8.64 -7.59 3.93
C ILE A 111 7.97 -8.35 2.79
N ARG A 112 6.79 -7.91 2.41
CA ARG A 112 6.01 -8.59 1.40
C ARG A 112 6.56 -8.39 -0.02
N ARG A 113 7.15 -7.23 -0.36
CA ARG A 113 7.93 -7.09 -1.61
C ARG A 113 9.14 -8.02 -1.61
N MET A 114 9.80 -8.19 -0.46
CA MET A 114 10.90 -9.15 -0.30
C MET A 114 10.44 -10.59 -0.57
N LEU A 115 9.29 -11.02 -0.02
CA LEU A 115 8.73 -12.36 -0.28
C LEU A 115 8.41 -12.61 -1.77
N VAL A 116 7.80 -11.64 -2.45
CA VAL A 116 7.50 -11.74 -3.89
C VAL A 116 8.79 -11.88 -4.69
N ILE A 117 9.78 -11.00 -4.44
CA ILE A 117 11.07 -11.05 -5.13
C ILE A 117 11.71 -12.43 -4.93
N THR A 118 11.80 -12.92 -3.68
CA THR A 118 12.38 -14.24 -3.41
C THR A 118 11.63 -15.38 -4.10
N ALA A 119 10.29 -15.34 -4.12
CA ALA A 119 9.50 -16.36 -4.81
C ALA A 119 9.70 -16.35 -6.33
N THR A 120 9.87 -15.18 -6.94
CA THR A 120 10.10 -15.03 -8.38
C THR A 120 11.57 -15.24 -8.79
N SER A 121 12.52 -14.96 -7.91
CA SER A 121 13.96 -15.09 -8.22
C SER A 121 14.37 -16.53 -8.50
N THR A 122 13.67 -17.51 -7.93
CA THR A 122 13.91 -18.93 -8.22
C THR A 122 13.70 -19.29 -9.70
N GLU A 123 12.88 -18.52 -10.45
CA GLU A 123 12.72 -18.70 -11.90
C GLU A 123 13.77 -17.94 -12.73
N GLN A 124 14.38 -16.90 -12.16
CA GLN A 124 15.21 -15.92 -12.89
C GLN A 124 16.72 -16.25 -12.88
N GLU A 125 17.14 -17.38 -12.32
CA GLU A 125 18.54 -17.82 -12.35
C GLU A 125 19.03 -18.22 -13.76
N ALA A 126 18.15 -18.21 -14.77
CA ALA A 126 18.48 -18.60 -16.15
C ALA A 126 19.35 -17.59 -16.95
N HIS A 127 19.63 -16.38 -16.44
CA HIS A 127 20.35 -15.34 -17.19
C HIS A 127 21.56 -14.74 -16.46
N ALA A 128 22.26 -15.52 -15.64
CA ALA A 128 23.52 -15.09 -15.00
C ALA A 128 24.58 -14.63 -16.03
N GLU A 129 24.62 -15.24 -17.21
CA GLU A 129 25.51 -14.89 -18.34
C GLU A 129 25.26 -13.45 -18.86
N GLN A 130 23.99 -13.04 -18.94
CA GLN A 130 23.62 -11.74 -19.50
C GLN A 130 23.88 -10.59 -18.50
N PHE A 131 23.74 -10.89 -17.21
CA PHE A 131 24.14 -10.00 -16.13
C PHE A 131 25.66 -9.79 -16.10
N HIS A 132 26.43 -10.87 -16.25
CA HIS A 132 27.89 -10.81 -16.29
C HIS A 132 28.39 -9.97 -17.47
N ASN A 133 27.84 -10.16 -18.67
CA ASN A 133 28.21 -9.36 -19.84
C ASN A 133 27.91 -7.87 -19.67
N THR A 134 26.78 -7.51 -19.04
CA THR A 134 26.41 -6.11 -18.79
C THR A 134 27.34 -5.44 -17.78
N LEU A 135 27.76 -6.17 -16.73
CA LEU A 135 28.74 -5.68 -15.76
C LEU A 135 30.13 -5.48 -16.39
N VAL A 136 30.55 -6.39 -17.26
CA VAL A 136 31.82 -6.29 -17.99
C VAL A 136 31.79 -5.13 -18.99
N GLU A 137 30.68 -4.93 -19.69
CA GLU A 137 30.49 -3.82 -20.63
C GLU A 137 30.60 -2.48 -19.90
N LEU A 138 29.91 -2.29 -18.77
CA LEU A 138 30.02 -1.06 -17.98
C LEU A 138 31.44 -0.81 -17.44
N GLY A 139 32.15 -1.88 -17.04
CA GLY A 139 33.52 -1.80 -16.55
C GLY A 139 34.55 -1.50 -17.65
N LEU A 140 34.23 -1.75 -18.92
CA LEU A 140 35.10 -1.46 -20.06
C LEU A 140 34.93 -0.01 -20.56
N ILE A 141 33.77 0.60 -20.30
CA ILE A 141 33.42 1.96 -20.76
C ILE A 141 33.82 3.04 -19.74
N ALA A 142 34.16 2.65 -18.51
CA ALA A 142 34.67 3.53 -17.44
C ALA A 142 36.21 3.65 -17.45
#